data_AF-A0A950J960-F1
#
_entry.id   AF-A0A950J960-F1
#
_cell.length_a   1.000
_cell.length_b   1.000
_cell.length_c   1.000
_cell.angle_alpha   90.00
_cell.angle_beta   90.00
_cell.angle_gamma   90.00
#
_symmetry.space_group_name_H-M   'P 1'
#
loop_
_entity.id
_entity.type
_entity.pdbx_description
1 polymer ?
#
loop_
_entity_poly.entity_id
_entity_poly.type
_entity_poly.pdbx_seq_one_letter_code
_entity_poly.pdbx_strand_id
1 'polypeptide(L)'
;MAAFEDEIPSGKHDEYKRDYLTRLGLPLNQIVVLGNGRNERSWLKDVRDGGGLAIAVDAGEGCAIDALTNAHVFVVGIISTLDLLLDEKRLVGTLRTGRGPSGQWRARQDSNL
;
A
#
# COMPACT_ATOMS: atom_id res chain seq x y z
N MET A 1 -8.91 19.00 9.64
CA MET A 1 -9.28 17.59 9.44
C MET A 1 -10.04 17.50 8.13
N ALA A 2 -9.61 16.64 7.20
CA ALA A 2 -10.40 16.38 5.99
C ALA A 2 -11.71 15.72 6.42
N ALA A 3 -12.85 16.29 6.05
CA ALA A 3 -14.14 15.65 6.25
C ALA A 3 -14.18 14.37 5.41
N PHE A 4 -14.62 13.26 6.01
CA PHE A 4 -14.99 12.08 5.25
C PHE A 4 -16.27 12.43 4.50
N GLU A 5 -16.19 12.53 3.18
CA GLU A 5 -17.36 12.72 2.34
C GLU A 5 -18.04 11.35 2.18
N ASP A 6 -19.33 11.26 2.54
CA ASP A 6 -20.10 10.01 2.57
C ASP A 6 -20.29 9.38 1.17
N GLU A 7 -20.05 10.13 0.10
CA GLU A 7 -20.27 9.69 -1.28
C GLU A 7 -19.14 10.15 -2.20
N ILE A 8 -18.42 9.19 -2.81
CA ILE A 8 -17.38 9.49 -3.80
C ILE A 8 -18.07 9.70 -5.17
N PRO A 9 -17.91 10.88 -5.82
CA PRO A 9 -18.57 11.17 -7.08
C PRO A 9 -18.33 10.08 -8.14
N SER A 10 -19.40 9.59 -8.76
CA SER A 10 -19.32 8.51 -9.75
C SER A 10 -18.40 8.87 -10.92
N GLY A 11 -17.49 7.97 -11.28
CA GLY A 11 -16.63 8.10 -12.46
C GLY A 11 -15.27 8.79 -12.24
N LYS A 12 -14.98 9.27 -11.02
CA LYS A 12 -13.69 9.91 -10.68
C LYS A 12 -13.04 9.35 -9.41
N HIS A 13 -13.28 8.07 -9.11
CA HIS A 13 -12.79 7.43 -7.88
C HIS A 13 -11.27 7.46 -7.75
N ASP A 14 -10.52 7.27 -8.84
CA ASP A 14 -9.05 7.33 -8.87
C ASP A 14 -8.51 8.71 -8.51
N GLU A 15 -9.09 9.75 -9.12
CA GLU A 15 -8.70 11.16 -8.90
C GLU A 15 -9.02 11.56 -7.46
N TYR A 16 -10.22 11.24 -7.00
CA TYR A 16 -10.65 11.55 -5.64
C TYR A 16 -9.75 10.92 -4.57
N LYS A 17 -9.38 9.64 -4.76
CA LYS A 17 -8.50 8.92 -3.82
C LYS A 17 -7.09 9.48 -3.79
N ARG A 18 -6.55 9.89 -4.95
CA ARG A 18 -5.26 10.57 -5.04
C ARG A 18 -5.30 11.94 -4.36
N ASP A 19 -6.33 12.72 -4.65
CA ASP A 19 -6.52 14.05 -4.05
C ASP A 19 -6.71 13.95 -2.54
N TYR A 20 -7.36 12.89 -2.07
CA TYR A 20 -7.49 12.59 -0.65
C TYR A 20 -6.13 12.42 0.04
N LEU A 21 -5.17 11.70 -0.57
CA LEU A 21 -3.81 11.60 -0.01
C LEU A 21 -3.15 12.97 0.16
N THR A 22 -3.33 13.86 -0.82
CA THR A 22 -2.84 15.24 -0.76
C THR A 22 -3.53 16.03 0.35
N ARG A 23 -4.86 15.93 0.46
CA ARG A 23 -5.67 16.60 1.50
C ARG A 23 -5.38 16.11 2.91
N LEU A 24 -4.98 14.84 3.06
CA LEU A 24 -4.61 14.25 4.35
C LEU A 24 -3.37 14.96 4.95
N GLY A 25 -2.49 15.50 4.09
CA GLY A 25 -1.32 16.28 4.50
C GLY A 25 -0.24 15.47 5.21
N LEU A 26 -0.33 14.14 5.17
CA LEU A 26 0.68 13.24 5.73
C LEU A 26 1.71 12.86 4.66
N PRO A 27 2.99 12.70 5.04
CA PRO A 27 3.99 12.09 4.17
C PRO A 27 3.55 10.71 3.69
N LEU A 28 3.72 10.40 2.40
CA LEU A 28 3.27 9.10 1.84
C LEU A 28 3.94 7.89 2.51
N ASN A 29 5.16 8.04 3.04
CA ASN A 29 5.86 7.00 3.79
C ASN A 29 5.30 6.72 5.20
N GLN A 30 4.27 7.46 5.62
CA GLN A 30 3.52 7.22 6.85
C GLN A 30 2.10 6.69 6.56
N ILE A 31 1.82 6.32 5.31
CA ILE A 31 0.49 5.90 4.87
C ILE A 31 0.51 4.43 4.48
N VAL A 32 -0.54 3.72 4.91
CA VAL A 32 -0.91 2.40 4.40
C VAL A 32 -2.18 2.54 3.57
N VAL A 33 -2.21 1.97 2.36
CA VAL A 33 -3.41 1.91 1.52
C VAL A 33 -3.71 0.48 1.11
N LEU A 34 -5.01 0.16 1.10
CA LEU A 34 -5.55 -1.15 0.73
C LEU A 34 -6.42 -0.99 -0.51
N GLY A 35 -6.34 -1.93 -1.45
CA GLY A 35 -7.18 -1.86 -2.65
C GLY A 35 -7.33 -3.20 -3.36
N ASN A 36 -8.43 -3.37 -4.09
CA ASN A 36 -8.72 -4.59 -4.85
C ASN A 36 -8.97 -4.31 -6.34
N GLY A 37 -9.67 -3.22 -6.63
CA GLY A 37 -10.17 -2.90 -7.96
C GLY A 37 -9.23 -2.02 -8.78
N ARG A 38 -9.56 -1.89 -10.06
CA ARG A 38 -8.83 -1.04 -11.01
C ARG A 38 -8.79 0.42 -10.56
N ASN A 39 -9.84 0.90 -9.91
CA ASN A 39 -9.94 2.29 -9.48
C ASN A 39 -8.99 2.62 -8.30
N GLU A 40 -8.52 1.59 -7.62
CA GLU A 40 -7.53 1.69 -6.55
C GLU A 40 -6.10 1.63 -7.07
N ARG A 41 -5.83 1.53 -8.37
CA ARG A 41 -4.44 1.43 -8.85
C ARG A 41 -3.61 2.69 -8.55
N SER A 42 -4.25 3.86 -8.61
CA SER A 42 -3.55 5.16 -8.57
C SER A 42 -2.95 5.45 -7.20
N TRP A 43 -3.73 5.36 -6.11
CA TRP A 43 -3.21 5.57 -4.75
C TRP A 43 -2.27 4.43 -4.28
N LEU A 44 -2.45 3.18 -4.76
CA LEU A 44 -1.58 2.04 -4.45
C LEU A 44 -0.19 2.35 -5.03
N LYS A 45 -0.15 2.76 -6.30
CA LYS A 45 1.07 3.19 -6.97
C LYS A 45 1.72 4.37 -6.26
N ASP A 46 0.97 5.43 -5.97
CA ASP A 46 1.54 6.66 -5.41
C ASP A 46 2.11 6.41 -4.01
N VAL A 47 1.41 5.67 -3.14
CA VAL A 47 1.92 5.31 -1.81
C VAL A 47 3.10 4.35 -1.90
N ARG A 48 3.07 3.38 -2.82
CA ARG A 48 4.21 2.49 -3.06
C ARG A 48 5.46 3.26 -3.45
N ASP A 49 5.35 4.07 -4.49
CA ASP A 49 6.47 4.82 -5.04
C ASP A 49 6.94 5.93 -4.07
N GLY A 50 6.02 6.44 -3.22
CA GLY A 50 6.29 7.39 -2.15
C GLY A 50 6.89 6.80 -0.87
N GLY A 51 7.12 5.48 -0.82
CA GLY A 51 7.76 4.79 0.31
C GLY A 51 6.84 4.43 1.47
N GLY A 52 5.52 4.47 1.28
CA GLY A 52 4.55 3.94 2.24
C GLY A 52 4.30 2.45 2.03
N LEU A 53 3.12 1.95 2.44
CA LEU A 53 2.74 0.54 2.28
C LEU A 53 1.43 0.40 1.50
N ALA A 54 1.54 0.01 0.23
CA ALA A 54 0.42 -0.40 -0.60
C ALA A 54 0.19 -1.92 -0.54
N ILE A 55 -1.04 -2.35 -0.24
CA ILE A 55 -1.43 -3.76 -0.15
C ILE A 55 -2.63 -4.01 -1.08
N ALA A 56 -2.50 -5.00 -1.95
CA ALA A 56 -3.62 -5.53 -2.71
C ALA A 56 -4.35 -6.58 -1.86
N VAL A 57 -5.68 -6.47 -1.74
CA VAL A 57 -6.48 -7.38 -0.90
C VAL A 57 -7.59 -8.01 -1.72
N ASP A 58 -7.63 -9.33 -1.80
CA ASP A 58 -8.74 -10.08 -2.41
C ASP A 58 -9.69 -10.60 -1.32
N ALA A 59 -10.97 -10.26 -1.40
CA ALA A 59 -12.00 -10.69 -0.46
C ALA A 59 -12.83 -11.89 -0.97
N GLY A 60 -12.45 -12.50 -2.10
CA GLY A 60 -13.07 -13.69 -2.68
C GLY A 60 -13.63 -13.47 -4.09
N GLU A 61 -13.72 -12.22 -4.56
CA GLU A 61 -14.12 -11.86 -5.91
C GLU A 61 -12.96 -11.85 -6.93
N GLY A 62 -11.73 -12.01 -6.47
CA GLY A 62 -10.51 -11.81 -7.25
C GLY A 62 -9.98 -10.39 -7.13
N CYS A 63 -8.80 -10.15 -7.73
CA CYS A 63 -8.12 -8.86 -7.67
C CYS A 63 -7.75 -8.35 -9.06
N ALA A 64 -7.97 -7.05 -9.30
CA ALA A 64 -7.63 -6.45 -10.57
C ALA A 64 -6.11 -6.53 -10.78
N ILE A 65 -5.68 -6.94 -11.97
CA ILE A 65 -4.24 -7.01 -12.32
C ILE A 65 -3.56 -5.64 -12.11
N ASP A 66 -4.26 -4.56 -12.46
CA ASP A 66 -3.78 -3.19 -12.21
C ASP A 66 -3.57 -2.91 -10.71
N ALA A 67 -4.39 -3.45 -9.81
CA ALA A 67 -4.18 -3.29 -8.36
C ALA A 67 -3.00 -4.14 -7.87
N LEU A 68 -2.95 -5.41 -8.27
CA LEU A 68 -1.85 -6.34 -7.92
C LEU A 68 -0.48 -5.79 -8.32
N THR A 69 -0.37 -5.27 -9.54
CA THR A 69 0.90 -4.76 -10.10
C THR A 69 1.30 -3.39 -9.55
N ASN A 70 0.41 -2.70 -8.83
CA ASN A 70 0.69 -1.42 -8.18
C ASN A 70 0.84 -1.50 -6.66
N ALA A 71 0.71 -2.68 -6.05
CA ALA A 71 0.93 -2.92 -4.62
C ALA A 71 2.34 -3.48 -4.32
N HIS A 72 2.72 -3.56 -3.04
CA HIS A 72 3.92 -4.28 -2.59
C HIS A 72 3.66 -5.76 -2.32
N VAL A 73 2.50 -6.05 -1.73
CA VAL A 73 2.12 -7.38 -1.28
C VAL A 73 0.64 -7.61 -1.57
N PHE A 74 0.32 -8.86 -1.89
CA PHE A 74 -1.03 -9.34 -2.06
C PHE A 74 -1.42 -10.19 -0.85
N VAL A 75 -2.63 -9.96 -0.32
CA VAL A 75 -3.17 -10.69 0.83
C VAL A 75 -4.61 -11.13 0.53
N VAL A 76 -4.95 -12.34 0.94
CA VAL A 76 -6.33 -12.84 0.86
C VAL A 76 -7.05 -12.54 2.17
N GLY A 77 -8.14 -11.77 2.08
CA GLY A 77 -9.02 -11.38 3.19
C GLY A 77 -8.52 -10.18 4.00
N ILE A 78 -9.42 -9.25 4.29
CA ILE A 78 -9.12 -8.02 5.04
C ILE A 78 -8.63 -8.30 6.48
N ILE A 79 -9.14 -9.35 7.12
CA ILE A 79 -8.72 -9.73 8.48
C ILE A 79 -7.23 -10.08 8.50
N SER A 80 -6.78 -10.92 7.56
CA SER A 80 -5.37 -11.27 7.40
C SER A 80 -4.49 -10.04 7.14
N THR A 81 -5.01 -9.06 6.39
CA THR A 81 -4.32 -7.79 6.13
C THR A 81 -4.17 -6.97 7.40
N LEU A 82 -5.23 -6.81 8.18
CA LEU A 82 -5.20 -6.07 9.44
C LEU A 82 -4.29 -6.74 10.48
N ASP A 83 -4.35 -8.07 10.61
CA ASP A 83 -3.46 -8.84 11.49
C ASP A 83 -1.98 -8.62 11.14
N LEU A 84 -1.68 -8.45 9.85
CA LEU A 84 -0.34 -8.19 9.35
C LEU A 84 0.13 -6.75 9.61
N LEU A 85 -0.79 -5.80 9.82
CA LEU A 85 -0.46 -4.45 10.30
C LEU A 85 -0.27 -4.38 11.82
N LEU A 86 -0.86 -5.32 12.57
CA LEU A 86 -0.70 -5.43 14.02
C LEU A 86 0.61 -6.12 14.45
N ASP A 87 1.21 -6.91 13.54
CA ASP A 87 2.52 -7.54 13.74
C ASP A 87 3.43 -7.24 12.54
N GLU A 88 4.16 -6.13 12.63
CA GLU A 88 5.01 -5.63 11.55
C GLU A 88 6.14 -6.60 11.17
N LYS A 89 6.50 -7.56 12.04
CA LYS A 89 7.55 -8.54 11.74
C LYS A 89 7.13 -9.48 10.61
N ARG A 90 5.83 -9.72 10.46
CA ARG A 90 5.25 -10.53 9.37
C ARG A 90 5.43 -9.85 8.01
N LEU A 91 5.42 -8.52 7.98
CA LEU A 91 5.72 -7.73 6.77
C LEU A 91 7.20 -7.75 6.41
N VAL A 92 8.08 -7.65 7.41
CA VAL A 92 9.53 -7.59 7.19
C VAL A 92 10.03 -8.83 6.44
N GLY A 93 9.49 -10.02 6.73
CA GLY A 93 9.84 -11.25 6.02
C GLY A 93 9.48 -11.23 4.53
N THR A 94 8.30 -10.70 4.20
CA THR A 94 7.77 -10.68 2.82
C THR A 94 8.32 -9.52 1.99
N LEU A 95 8.52 -8.35 2.60
CA LEU A 95 8.98 -7.14 1.92
C LEU A 95 10.50 -6.98 1.94
N ARG A 96 11.22 -7.87 2.63
CA ARG A 96 12.68 -7.94 2.53
C ARG A 96 13.08 -8.32 1.11
N THR A 97 13.45 -7.32 0.32
CA THR A 97 14.27 -7.53 -0.88
C THR A 97 15.47 -6.60 -0.83
N GLY A 98 16.67 -7.19 -0.91
CA GLY A 98 17.92 -6.46 -1.00
C GLY A 98 18.01 -5.73 -2.33
N ARG A 99 17.62 -4.46 -2.34
CA ARG A 99 18.06 -3.48 -3.33
C ARG A 99 17.79 -2.08 -2.80
N GLY A 100 18.87 -1.36 -2.50
CA GLY A 100 18.78 0.10 -2.40
C GLY A 100 18.55 0.72 -3.78
N PRO A 101 18.22 2.03 -3.84
CA PRO A 101 17.99 2.78 -5.08
C PRO A 101 19.14 2.71 -6.11
N SER A 102 20.34 2.32 -5.68
CA SER A 102 21.54 2.18 -6.53
C SER A 102 21.79 0.77 -7.08
N GLY A 103 20.91 -0.20 -6.81
CA GLY A 103 21.14 -1.59 -7.21
C GLY A 103 22.22 -2.33 -6.42
N GLN A 104 22.85 -1.69 -5.41
CA GLN A 104 23.87 -2.30 -4.57
C GLN A 104 23.28 -2.92 -3.29
N TRP A 105 23.77 -4.11 -2.95
CA TRP A 105 23.48 -4.79 -1.70
C TRP A 105 24.09 -4.01 -0.53
N ARG A 106 23.27 -3.36 0.29
CA ARG A 106 23.67 -2.98 1.65
C ARG A 106 23.30 -4.13 2.58
N ALA A 107 24.23 -5.07 2.78
CA ALA A 107 24.16 -5.93 3.95
C ALA A 107 24.16 -5.01 5.18
N ARG A 108 23.08 -5.02 5.99
CA ARG A 108 23.17 -4.45 7.33
C ARG A 108 24.11 -5.35 8.12
N GLN A 109 25.27 -4.80 8.50
CA GLN A 109 26.06 -5.31 9.60
C GLN A 109 25.30 -4.99 10.89
N ASP A 110 24.37 -5.85 11.26
CA ASP A 110 23.84 -5.85 12.62
C ASP A 110 24.49 -7.04 13.33
N SER A 111 25.74 -6.79 13.77
CA SER A 111 26.38 -7.54 14.84
C SER A 111 25.64 -7.23 16.14
N ASN A 112 24.87 -8.19 16.63
CA ASN A 112 24.72 -8.53 18.04
C ASN A 112 23.80 -9.76 18.14
N LEU A 113 24.42 -10.92 17.95
CA LEU A 113 24.12 -12.11 18.74
C LEU A 113 25.05 -12.08 19.96
#